data_AF-A0ABD2RE27-F1
#
_entry.id   AF-A0ABD2RE27-F1
#
_cell.length_a   1.000
_cell.length_b   1.000
_cell.length_c   1.000
_cell.angle_alpha   90.00
_cell.angle_beta   90.00
_cell.angle_gamma   90.00
#
_symmetry.space_group_name_H-M   'P 1'
#
loop_
_entity.id
_entity.type
_entity.pdbx_description
1 polymer ?
#
loop_
_entity_poly.entity_id
_entity_poly.type
_entity_poly.pdbx_seq_one_letter_code
_entity_poly.pdbx_strand_id
1 'polypeptide(L)'
;MLSILCEALSSPTEMFRVPCYFSPLIGGLAKVIILIKRRQFEQVKAAVPVILGVLKSMSLEADEEGKDTEDLFHKAIALADSIQAVCKMLEQKDKKKLCALLGMFVLQIMALVSIAMGHNISSPLPIMIHLSHFLPICGLSYEGLITGLDVDKFTTICGDDGDDNMACFSHVKHGGSLAVIWGYKSNETSVAADTDFEAVKNELQKNQTKRWQAIGMLKHVFSSVDLSWELKVHALDFLLCIMDGCMHQEIQNDTMDYSTYVPTLCTSLQVKRCNILGSFELFYLRLKLTRTV
;
A
#
# COMPACT_ATOMS: atom_id res chain seq x y z
N MET A 1 26.09 15.18 -3.54
CA MET A 1 26.08 13.72 -3.76
C MET A 1 24.66 13.20 -3.94
N LEU A 2 23.74 13.47 -3.00
CA LEU A 2 22.32 13.09 -3.14
C LEU A 2 21.71 13.58 -4.48
N SER A 3 21.86 14.86 -4.80
CA SER A 3 21.37 15.44 -6.06
C SER A 3 21.92 14.76 -7.31
N ILE A 4 23.22 14.43 -7.31
CA ILE A 4 23.90 13.76 -8.43
C ILE A 4 23.34 12.35 -8.64
N LEU A 5 23.11 11.61 -7.55
CA LEU A 5 22.51 10.27 -7.62
C LEU A 5 21.04 10.35 -8.09
N CYS A 6 20.27 11.32 -7.60
CA CYS A 6 18.90 11.55 -8.06
C CYS A 6 18.86 11.95 -9.55
N GLU A 7 19.78 12.80 -10.01
CA GLU A 7 19.89 13.17 -11.42
C GLU A 7 20.22 11.95 -12.29
N ALA A 8 21.16 11.11 -11.85
CA ALA A 8 21.47 9.85 -12.53
C ALA A 8 20.26 8.90 -12.62
N LEU A 9 19.46 8.80 -11.54
CA LEU A 9 18.21 8.03 -11.55
C LEU A 9 17.12 8.66 -12.44
N SER A 10 17.12 9.98 -12.58
CA SER A 10 16.12 10.72 -13.36
C SER A 10 16.41 10.77 -14.85
N SER A 11 17.54 10.19 -15.29
CA SER A 11 17.95 10.11 -16.69
C SER A 11 17.84 8.69 -17.25
N PRO A 12 16.63 8.11 -17.37
CA PRO A 12 16.47 6.87 -18.11
C PRO A 12 16.55 7.17 -19.61
N THR A 13 17.74 7.17 -20.18
CA THR A 13 17.89 6.95 -21.63
C THR A 13 17.31 5.58 -21.97
N GLU A 14 16.57 5.45 -23.08
CA GLU A 14 15.95 4.18 -23.53
C GLU A 14 16.93 2.98 -23.55
N MET A 15 18.23 3.26 -23.65
CA MET A 15 19.32 2.26 -23.57
C MET A 15 19.55 1.60 -22.20
N PHE A 16 19.00 2.13 -21.09
CA PHE A 16 19.36 1.71 -19.72
C PHE A 16 18.16 1.35 -18.83
N ARG A 17 17.09 0.78 -19.40
CA ARG A 17 15.94 0.26 -18.62
C ARG A 17 16.18 -1.13 -18.02
N VAL A 18 17.39 -1.39 -17.52
CA VAL A 18 17.68 -2.67 -16.84
C VAL A 18 17.79 -2.43 -15.33
N PRO A 19 17.08 -3.17 -14.47
CA PRO A 19 17.07 -2.90 -13.03
C PRO A 19 18.48 -2.95 -12.39
N CYS A 20 19.41 -3.70 -12.98
CA CYS A 20 20.81 -3.77 -12.52
C CYS A 20 21.57 -2.43 -12.57
N TYR A 21 21.18 -1.47 -13.43
CA TYR A 21 21.78 -0.13 -13.44
C TYR A 21 21.31 0.72 -12.25
N PHE A 22 20.05 0.54 -11.84
CA PHE A 22 19.42 1.36 -10.81
C PHE A 22 19.72 0.85 -9.40
N SER A 23 19.90 -0.47 -9.21
CA SER A 23 20.17 -1.05 -7.88
C SER A 23 21.40 -0.42 -7.18
N PRO A 24 22.58 -0.29 -7.81
CA PRO A 24 23.73 0.37 -7.19
C PRO A 24 23.46 1.84 -6.82
N LEU A 25 22.68 2.56 -7.63
CA LEU A 25 22.33 3.97 -7.39
C LEU A 25 21.42 4.11 -6.17
N ILE A 26 20.36 3.29 -6.07
CA ILE A 26 19.48 3.27 -4.89
C ILE A 26 20.26 2.81 -3.64
N GLY A 27 21.13 1.81 -3.77
CA GLY A 27 22.02 1.38 -2.69
C GLY A 27 22.99 2.49 -2.24
N GLY A 28 23.49 3.30 -3.17
CA GLY A 28 24.27 4.50 -2.88
C GLY A 28 23.46 5.56 -2.13
N LEU A 29 22.22 5.81 -2.55
CA LEU A 29 21.30 6.73 -1.88
C LEU A 29 21.02 6.33 -0.44
N ALA A 30 20.80 5.05 -0.16
CA ALA A 30 20.63 4.53 1.20
C ALA A 30 21.78 4.97 2.12
N LYS A 31 23.02 4.78 1.67
CA LYS A 31 24.22 5.20 2.41
C LYS A 31 24.31 6.72 2.55
N VAL A 32 24.00 7.47 1.49
CA VAL A 32 24.08 8.94 1.49
C VAL A 32 23.06 9.56 2.43
N ILE A 33 21.83 9.03 2.50
CA ILE A 33 20.75 9.58 3.34
C ILE A 33 21.15 9.66 4.81
N ILE A 34 21.79 8.61 5.33
CA ILE A 34 22.25 8.57 6.74
C ILE A 34 23.30 9.65 7.02
N LEU A 35 24.10 10.04 6.02
CA LEU A 35 25.16 11.03 6.17
C LEU A 35 24.66 12.48 6.10
N ILE A 36 23.40 12.71 5.75
CA ILE A 36 22.81 14.04 5.65
C ILE A 36 22.66 14.63 7.06
N LYS A 37 23.29 15.79 7.29
CA LYS A 37 23.22 16.51 8.58
C LYS A 37 22.32 17.74 8.57
N ARG A 38 21.86 18.20 7.40
CA ARG A 38 21.11 19.46 7.24
C ARG A 38 19.89 19.24 6.37
N ARG A 39 18.75 19.83 6.77
CA ARG A 39 17.48 19.75 6.02
C ARG A 39 17.12 18.31 5.66
N GLN A 40 17.26 17.40 6.62
CA GLN A 40 17.11 15.95 6.41
C GLN A 40 15.75 15.61 5.79
N PHE A 41 14.66 16.19 6.33
CA PHE A 41 13.33 16.00 5.77
C PHE A 41 13.25 16.44 4.30
N GLU A 42 13.67 17.67 3.97
CA GLU A 42 13.57 18.18 2.59
C GLU A 42 14.42 17.41 1.60
N GLN A 43 15.59 16.94 2.02
CA GLN A 43 16.45 16.14 1.16
C GLN A 43 15.84 14.76 0.86
N VAL A 44 15.29 14.09 1.87
CA VAL A 44 14.60 12.81 1.66
C VAL A 44 13.33 13.03 0.83
N LYS A 45 12.54 14.06 1.15
CA LYS A 45 11.32 14.45 0.42
C LYS A 45 11.60 14.67 -1.07
N ALA A 46 12.71 15.32 -1.43
CA ALA A 46 13.10 15.56 -2.82
C ALA A 46 13.58 14.29 -3.55
N ALA A 47 14.19 13.34 -2.83
CA ALA A 47 14.72 12.11 -3.43
C ALA A 47 13.63 11.05 -3.67
N VAL A 48 12.61 10.99 -2.81
CA VAL A 48 11.56 9.96 -2.84
C VAL A 48 10.84 9.86 -4.20
N PRO A 49 10.39 10.96 -4.84
CA PRO A 49 9.69 10.88 -6.13
C PRO A 49 10.51 10.21 -7.24
N VAL A 50 11.82 10.51 -7.29
CA VAL A 50 12.74 9.93 -8.29
C VAL A 50 12.86 8.42 -8.10
N ILE A 51 13.04 7.98 -6.86
CA ILE A 51 13.21 6.57 -6.50
C ILE A 51 11.93 5.79 -6.79
N LEU A 52 10.78 6.34 -6.40
CA LEU A 52 9.48 5.74 -6.67
C LEU A 52 9.15 5.71 -8.17
N GLY A 53 9.60 6.71 -8.93
CA GLY A 53 9.48 6.73 -10.39
C GLY A 53 10.18 5.52 -11.02
N VAL A 54 11.44 5.28 -10.64
CA VAL A 54 12.22 4.13 -11.12
C VAL A 54 11.56 2.81 -10.71
N LEU A 55 11.20 2.65 -9.43
CA LEU A 55 10.55 1.43 -8.95
C LEU A 55 9.22 1.16 -9.68
N LYS A 56 8.43 2.21 -9.93
CA LYS A 56 7.15 2.10 -10.65
C LYS A 56 7.34 1.66 -12.08
N SER A 57 8.28 2.26 -12.83
CA SER A 57 8.59 1.84 -14.20
C SER A 57 9.01 0.38 -14.26
N MET A 58 9.95 -0.03 -13.39
CA MET A 58 10.46 -1.41 -13.36
C MET A 58 9.42 -2.44 -12.88
N SER A 59 8.40 -2.02 -12.13
CA SER A 59 7.33 -2.93 -11.65
C SER A 59 6.26 -3.18 -12.69
N LEU A 60 6.10 -2.27 -13.67
CA LEU A 60 5.09 -2.34 -14.72
C LEU A 60 5.66 -2.87 -16.04
N GLU A 61 6.98 -2.84 -16.20
CA GLU A 61 7.68 -3.41 -17.35
C GLU A 61 7.91 -4.92 -17.15
N ALA A 62 7.43 -5.72 -18.11
CA ALA A 62 7.49 -7.17 -18.08
C ALA A 62 8.69 -7.67 -18.89
N ASP A 63 9.86 -7.79 -18.25
CA ASP A 63 11.03 -8.44 -18.85
C ASP A 63 11.29 -9.81 -18.20
N GLU A 64 11.68 -10.80 -19.03
CA GLU A 64 11.72 -12.23 -18.70
C GLU A 64 12.77 -12.66 -17.64
N GLU A 65 13.62 -11.76 -17.15
CA GLU A 65 14.69 -12.06 -16.17
C GLU A 65 14.41 -11.40 -14.80
N GLY A 66 13.52 -12.00 -14.02
CA GLY A 66 13.02 -11.47 -12.73
C GLY A 66 14.03 -11.27 -11.58
N LYS A 67 15.31 -11.60 -11.74
CA LYS A 67 16.32 -11.53 -10.67
C LYS A 67 16.73 -10.09 -10.33
N ASP A 68 16.78 -9.21 -11.31
CA ASP A 68 17.28 -7.85 -11.12
C ASP A 68 16.24 -6.95 -10.41
N THR A 69 14.95 -7.24 -10.61
CA THR A 69 13.84 -6.54 -9.95
C THR A 69 13.77 -6.82 -8.45
N GLU A 70 14.07 -8.06 -8.04
CA GLU A 70 14.11 -8.43 -6.62
C GLU A 70 15.22 -7.69 -5.87
N ASP A 71 16.44 -7.62 -6.43
CA ASP A 71 17.54 -6.86 -5.81
C ASP A 71 17.21 -5.36 -5.70
N LEU A 72 16.51 -4.80 -6.70
CA LEU A 72 16.06 -3.41 -6.67
C LEU A 72 15.14 -3.13 -5.46
N PHE A 73 14.19 -4.02 -5.17
CA PHE A 73 13.33 -3.89 -4.00
C PHE A 73 14.09 -4.06 -2.68
N HIS A 74 15.07 -4.96 -2.62
CA HIS A 74 15.96 -5.06 -1.46
C HIS A 74 16.72 -3.75 -1.21
N LYS A 75 17.17 -3.06 -2.27
CA LYS A 75 17.80 -1.74 -2.12
C LYS A 75 16.81 -0.66 -1.69
N ALA A 76 15.56 -0.72 -2.14
CA ALA A 76 14.50 0.18 -1.68
C ALA A 76 14.16 -0.03 -0.19
N ILE A 77 14.20 -1.27 0.30
CA ILE A 77 14.05 -1.57 1.73
C ILE A 77 15.24 -1.02 2.53
N ALA A 78 16.47 -1.22 2.06
CA ALA A 78 17.65 -0.65 2.71
C ALA A 78 17.61 0.89 2.77
N LEU A 79 16.95 1.53 1.80
CA LEU A 79 16.65 2.95 1.84
C LEU A 79 15.62 3.29 2.94
N ALA A 80 14.55 2.49 3.08
CA ALA A 80 13.57 2.66 4.16
C ALA A 80 14.24 2.51 5.55
N ASP A 81 15.14 1.55 5.73
CA ASP A 81 15.98 1.41 6.93
C ASP A 81 16.80 2.68 7.20
N SER A 82 17.41 3.22 6.14
CA SER A 82 18.23 4.43 6.22
C SER A 82 17.39 5.65 6.62
N ILE A 83 16.20 5.81 6.05
CA ILE A 83 15.25 6.88 6.42
C ILE A 83 14.79 6.70 7.87
N GLN A 84 14.48 5.48 8.30
CA GLN A 84 14.11 5.17 9.69
C GLN A 84 15.22 5.52 10.68
N ALA A 85 16.48 5.24 10.32
CA ALA A 85 17.63 5.64 11.13
C ALA A 85 17.70 7.18 11.29
N VAL A 86 17.45 7.92 10.20
CA VAL A 86 17.38 9.39 10.26
C VAL A 86 16.19 9.87 11.11
N CYS A 87 15.02 9.22 11.04
CA CYS A 87 13.87 9.53 11.90
C CYS A 87 14.21 9.45 13.40
N LYS A 88 15.09 8.52 13.81
CA LYS A 88 15.51 8.37 15.21
C LYS A 88 16.42 9.51 15.68
N MET A 89 17.05 10.24 14.76
CA MET A 89 18.00 11.32 15.06
C MET A 89 17.35 12.72 15.07
N LEU A 90 16.08 12.85 14.67
CA LEU A 90 15.40 14.13 14.48
C LEU A 90 14.61 14.61 15.71
N GLU A 91 14.44 15.93 15.80
CA GLU A 91 13.50 16.57 16.74
C GLU A 91 12.04 16.20 16.45
N GLN A 92 11.16 16.36 17.42
CA GLN A 92 9.81 15.79 17.39
C GLN A 92 8.95 16.23 16.19
N LYS A 93 9.06 17.49 15.75
CA LYS A 93 8.27 18.00 14.61
C LYS A 93 8.73 17.39 13.29
N ASP A 94 10.02 17.46 13.00
CA ASP A 94 10.62 16.95 11.77
C ASP A 94 10.60 15.42 11.72
N LYS A 95 10.74 14.77 12.89
CA LYS A 95 10.54 13.33 13.05
C LYS A 95 9.15 12.90 12.62
N LYS A 96 8.09 13.61 13.04
CA LYS A 96 6.71 13.29 12.62
C LYS A 96 6.54 13.37 11.10
N LYS A 97 7.06 14.43 10.47
CA LYS A 97 7.00 14.60 9.01
C LYS A 97 7.76 13.48 8.28
N LEU A 98 8.98 13.16 8.74
CA LEU A 98 9.79 12.12 8.11
C LEU A 98 9.22 10.71 8.33
N CYS A 99 8.66 10.42 9.51
CA CYS A 99 7.94 9.17 9.77
C CYS A 99 6.70 9.01 8.87
N ALA A 100 5.93 10.08 8.66
CA ALA A 100 4.79 10.04 7.74
C ALA A 100 5.25 9.79 6.29
N LEU A 101 6.33 10.47 5.85
CA LEU A 101 6.93 10.24 4.54
C LEU A 101 7.44 8.81 4.37
N LEU A 102 8.12 8.26 5.38
CA LEU A 102 8.57 6.87 5.42
C LEU A 102 7.39 5.91 5.32
N GLY A 103 6.32 6.14 6.07
CA GLY A 103 5.12 5.32 6.01
C GLY A 103 4.50 5.29 4.62
N MET A 104 4.33 6.46 3.97
CA MET A 104 3.84 6.51 2.59
C MET A 104 4.79 5.82 1.61
N PHE A 105 6.11 5.98 1.78
CA PHE A 105 7.11 5.30 0.97
C PHE A 105 7.02 3.77 1.09
N VAL A 106 6.90 3.26 2.31
CA VAL A 106 6.73 1.82 2.59
C VAL A 106 5.44 1.28 1.97
N LEU A 107 4.31 1.98 2.14
CA LEU A 107 3.04 1.58 1.53
C LEU A 107 3.12 1.56 0.01
N GLN A 108 3.77 2.56 -0.59
CA GLN A 108 3.99 2.59 -2.03
C GLN A 108 4.84 1.39 -2.49
N ILE A 109 5.91 1.03 -1.76
CA ILE A 109 6.70 -0.17 -2.07
C ILE A 109 5.87 -1.43 -1.93
N MET A 110 5.09 -1.59 -0.86
CA MET A 110 4.20 -2.75 -0.68
C MET A 110 3.24 -2.92 -1.86
N ALA A 111 2.70 -1.82 -2.39
CA ALA A 111 1.87 -1.87 -3.59
C ALA A 111 2.66 -2.35 -4.82
N LEU A 112 3.83 -1.76 -5.06
CA LEU A 112 4.67 -2.08 -6.23
C LEU A 112 5.18 -3.52 -6.21
N VAL A 113 5.63 -4.04 -5.06
CA VAL A 113 6.05 -5.45 -4.92
C VAL A 113 4.86 -6.38 -5.16
N SER A 114 3.66 -6.02 -4.69
CA SER A 114 2.45 -6.84 -4.91
C SER A 114 2.03 -6.88 -6.38
N ILE A 115 2.28 -5.80 -7.13
CA ILE A 115 2.07 -5.75 -8.58
C ILE A 115 3.13 -6.60 -9.29
N ALA A 116 4.41 -6.40 -8.96
CA ALA A 116 5.53 -7.13 -9.54
C ALA A 116 5.50 -8.64 -9.23
N MET A 117 4.84 -9.06 -8.13
CA MET A 117 4.59 -10.47 -7.80
C MET A 117 3.87 -11.22 -8.92
N GLY A 118 3.01 -10.54 -9.70
CA GLY A 118 2.27 -11.18 -10.79
C GLY A 118 3.16 -11.65 -11.95
N HIS A 119 4.40 -11.17 -12.02
CA HIS A 119 5.24 -11.27 -13.21
C HIS A 119 6.69 -11.74 -12.91
N ASN A 120 7.34 -11.26 -11.85
CA ASN A 120 8.81 -11.24 -11.80
C ASN A 120 9.47 -11.62 -10.45
N ILE A 121 8.75 -11.78 -9.34
CA ILE A 121 9.37 -12.01 -8.02
C ILE A 121 9.16 -13.45 -7.54
N SER A 122 10.26 -14.16 -7.24
CA SER A 122 10.25 -15.57 -6.85
C SER A 122 9.57 -15.82 -5.49
N SER A 123 9.73 -14.92 -4.53
CA SER A 123 9.07 -15.00 -3.22
C SER A 123 8.94 -13.60 -2.58
N PRO A 124 7.79 -12.92 -2.71
CA PRO A 124 7.59 -11.59 -2.15
C PRO A 124 7.35 -11.60 -0.63
N LEU A 125 7.09 -12.76 -0.01
CA LEU A 125 6.72 -12.85 1.40
C LEU A 125 7.81 -12.29 2.35
N PRO A 126 9.12 -12.62 2.21
CA PRO A 126 10.17 -12.04 3.04
C PRO A 126 10.25 -10.51 2.93
N ILE A 127 10.08 -9.98 1.71
CA ILE A 127 10.02 -8.54 1.45
C ILE A 127 8.83 -7.92 2.19
N MET A 128 7.66 -8.54 2.12
CA MET A 128 6.45 -8.07 2.81
C MET A 128 6.60 -8.11 4.32
N ILE A 129 7.18 -9.18 4.88
CA ILE A 129 7.46 -9.27 6.32
C ILE A 129 8.36 -8.10 6.75
N HIS A 130 9.44 -7.82 6.01
CA HIS A 130 10.33 -6.71 6.34
C HIS A 130 9.59 -5.36 6.24
N LEU A 131 8.83 -5.12 5.17
CA LEU A 131 8.06 -3.90 5.02
C LEU A 131 7.02 -3.72 6.15
N SER A 132 6.39 -4.81 6.62
CA SER A 132 5.42 -4.77 7.72
C SER A 132 6.02 -4.26 9.03
N HIS A 133 7.30 -4.52 9.31
CA HIS A 133 7.97 -4.01 10.51
C HIS A 133 8.02 -2.49 10.58
N PHE A 134 7.94 -1.79 9.44
CA PHE A 134 7.92 -0.34 9.42
C PHE A 134 6.56 0.25 9.81
N LEU A 135 5.47 -0.50 9.71
CA LEU A 135 4.12 0.01 9.97
C LEU A 135 3.98 0.57 11.40
N PRO A 136 4.22 -0.21 12.47
CA PRO A 136 4.12 0.32 13.84
C PRO A 136 5.14 1.43 14.11
N ILE A 137 6.32 1.38 13.47
CA ILE A 137 7.37 2.40 13.60
C ILE A 137 6.93 3.75 13.02
N CYS A 138 6.15 3.73 11.95
CA CYS A 138 5.54 4.92 11.38
C CYS A 138 4.25 5.35 12.13
N GLY A 139 3.73 4.51 13.02
CA GLY A 139 2.44 4.72 13.68
C GLY A 139 1.25 4.38 12.78
N LEU A 140 1.44 3.44 11.85
CA LEU A 140 0.39 2.87 11.01
C LEU A 140 -0.18 1.62 11.69
N SER A 141 -1.49 1.42 11.59
CA SER A 141 -2.19 0.25 12.10
C SER A 141 -3.02 -0.40 10.99
N TYR A 142 -3.26 -1.71 11.03
CA TYR A 142 -4.13 -2.33 10.02
C TYR A 142 -5.55 -1.75 10.01
N GLU A 143 -6.09 -1.39 11.18
CA GLU A 143 -7.38 -0.69 11.25
C GLU A 143 -7.34 0.67 10.56
N GLY A 144 -6.34 1.51 10.86
CA GLY A 144 -6.19 2.82 10.24
C GLY A 144 -5.86 2.77 8.75
N LEU A 145 -5.12 1.73 8.31
CA LEU A 145 -4.82 1.48 6.90
C LEU A 145 -6.04 1.02 6.12
N ILE A 146 -6.78 0.03 6.62
CA ILE A 146 -7.96 -0.51 5.93
C ILE A 146 -9.10 0.50 5.93
N THR A 147 -9.22 1.37 6.92
CA THR A 147 -10.21 2.46 6.92
C THR A 147 -9.75 3.68 6.11
N GLY A 148 -8.48 3.75 5.73
CA GLY A 148 -7.88 4.88 5.01
C GLY A 148 -7.51 6.07 5.90
N LEU A 149 -7.87 6.05 7.18
CA LEU A 149 -7.61 7.13 8.14
C LEU A 149 -6.12 7.46 8.27
N ASP A 150 -5.27 6.43 8.33
CA ASP A 150 -3.83 6.63 8.47
C ASP A 150 -3.21 7.24 7.21
N VAL A 151 -3.69 6.83 6.03
CA VAL A 151 -3.23 7.37 4.75
C VAL A 151 -3.64 8.85 4.63
N ASP A 152 -4.90 9.19 4.92
CA ASP A 152 -5.40 10.56 4.83
C ASP A 152 -4.73 11.49 5.87
N LYS A 153 -4.37 10.95 7.03
CA LYS A 153 -3.55 11.68 8.02
C LYS A 153 -2.15 11.97 7.50
N PHE A 154 -1.49 11.00 6.86
CA PHE A 154 -0.12 11.19 6.36
C PHE A 154 -0.05 12.11 5.15
N THR A 155 -1.06 12.08 4.27
CA THR A 155 -1.16 13.05 3.18
C THR A 155 -1.28 14.47 3.72
N THR A 156 -2.08 14.67 4.78
CA THR A 156 -2.20 15.97 5.47
C THR A 156 -0.87 16.43 6.09
N ILE A 157 -0.13 15.53 6.74
CA ILE A 157 1.17 15.86 7.38
C ILE A 157 2.24 16.23 6.35
N CYS A 158 2.20 15.62 5.15
CA CYS A 158 3.22 15.80 4.12
C CYS A 158 2.87 16.83 3.04
N GLY A 159 1.59 17.21 2.91
CA GLY A 159 1.03 17.99 1.79
C GLY A 159 1.07 19.52 1.96
N ASP A 160 1.69 20.05 3.01
CA ASP A 160 1.64 21.49 3.33
C ASP A 160 2.50 22.39 2.40
N ASP A 161 3.27 21.82 1.47
CA ASP A 161 4.15 22.58 0.56
C ASP A 161 4.00 22.10 -0.90
N GLY A 162 3.04 22.66 -1.64
CA GLY A 162 2.94 22.56 -3.11
C GLY A 162 2.44 21.21 -3.66
N ASP A 163 1.45 21.28 -4.55
CA ASP A 163 0.60 20.18 -5.04
C ASP A 163 1.35 19.05 -5.81
N ASP A 164 2.58 19.28 -6.27
CA ASP A 164 3.30 18.34 -7.14
C ASP A 164 3.81 17.06 -6.44
N ASN A 165 3.90 17.04 -5.10
CA ASN A 165 4.56 15.94 -4.38
C ASN A 165 3.68 14.67 -4.23
N MET A 166 2.36 14.77 -4.41
CA MET A 166 1.43 13.64 -4.20
C MET A 166 1.38 12.65 -5.36
N ALA A 167 1.79 13.05 -6.58
CA ALA A 167 1.71 12.20 -7.76
C ALA A 167 2.58 10.92 -7.64
N CYS A 168 3.72 11.00 -6.94
CA CYS A 168 4.60 9.85 -6.74
C CYS A 168 4.00 8.76 -5.81
N PHE A 169 3.00 9.14 -5.00
CA PHE A 169 2.29 8.29 -4.05
C PHE A 169 0.96 7.74 -4.62
N SER A 170 0.87 7.60 -5.95
CA SER A 170 -0.36 7.18 -6.64
C SER A 170 -0.92 5.82 -6.18
N HIS A 171 -0.10 4.97 -5.55
CA HIS A 171 -0.50 3.65 -5.07
C HIS A 171 -0.55 3.53 -3.55
N VAL A 172 -0.38 4.61 -2.78
CA VAL A 172 -0.36 4.49 -1.30
C VAL A 172 -1.66 3.90 -0.75
N LYS A 173 -2.83 4.24 -1.32
CA LYS A 173 -4.11 3.61 -0.93
C LYS A 173 -4.18 2.13 -1.32
N HIS A 174 -3.54 1.72 -2.42
CA HIS A 174 -3.40 0.30 -2.77
C HIS A 174 -2.50 -0.40 -1.75
N GLY A 175 -1.37 0.22 -1.41
CA GLY A 175 -0.40 -0.26 -0.44
C GLY A 175 -0.99 -0.44 0.95
N GLY A 176 -1.81 0.52 1.42
CA GLY A 176 -2.53 0.41 2.69
C GLY A 176 -3.44 -0.80 2.74
N SER A 177 -4.29 -0.98 1.71
CA SER A 177 -5.15 -2.16 1.62
C SER A 177 -4.33 -3.45 1.51
N LEU A 178 -3.30 -3.47 0.67
CA LEU A 178 -2.46 -4.65 0.44
C LEU A 178 -1.65 -5.05 1.67
N ALA A 179 -1.18 -4.10 2.48
CA ALA A 179 -0.52 -4.38 3.75
C ALA A 179 -1.41 -5.23 4.66
N VAL A 180 -2.70 -4.89 4.72
CA VAL A 180 -3.71 -5.60 5.52
C VAL A 180 -4.03 -6.96 4.91
N ILE A 181 -4.15 -7.05 3.57
CA ILE A 181 -4.38 -8.34 2.90
C ILE A 181 -3.19 -9.28 3.07
N TRP A 182 -1.95 -8.77 3.03
CA TRP A 182 -0.76 -9.56 3.32
C TRP A 182 -0.75 -10.02 4.78
N GLY A 183 -1.16 -9.18 5.72
CA GLY A 183 -1.36 -9.55 7.14
C GLY A 183 -2.44 -10.61 7.34
N TYR A 184 -3.53 -10.55 6.57
CA TYR A 184 -4.58 -11.56 6.59
C TYR A 184 -4.08 -12.90 6.01
N LYS A 185 -3.30 -12.83 4.94
CA LYS A 185 -2.76 -14.00 4.23
C LYS A 185 -1.70 -14.74 5.04
N SER A 186 -0.81 -14.03 5.74
CA SER A 186 0.27 -14.63 6.54
C SER A 186 0.26 -14.09 7.96
N ASN A 187 0.31 -15.00 8.94
CA ASN A 187 0.46 -14.61 10.33
C ASN A 187 1.79 -13.88 10.59
N GLU A 188 2.85 -14.20 9.83
CA GLU A 188 4.17 -13.60 10.03
C GLU A 188 4.19 -12.12 9.68
N THR A 189 3.49 -11.71 8.62
CA THR A 189 3.33 -10.31 8.24
C THR A 189 2.46 -9.54 9.24
N SER A 190 1.44 -10.18 9.84
CA SER A 190 0.64 -9.59 10.92
C SER A 190 1.45 -9.40 12.20
N VAL A 191 2.24 -10.40 12.59
CA VAL A 191 3.15 -10.33 13.74
C VAL A 191 4.20 -9.23 13.52
N ALA A 192 4.77 -9.13 12.31
CA ALA A 192 5.70 -8.06 11.96
C ALA A 192 5.08 -6.66 12.06
N ALA A 193 3.78 -6.53 11.77
CA ALA A 193 3.03 -5.29 11.89
C ALA A 193 2.52 -5.00 13.31
N ASP A 194 2.94 -5.80 14.32
CA ASP A 194 2.48 -5.70 15.72
C ASP A 194 0.95 -5.64 15.84
N THR A 195 0.27 -6.47 15.05
CA THR A 195 -1.20 -6.44 14.94
C THR A 195 -1.83 -7.79 15.28
N ASP A 196 -2.84 -7.74 16.15
CA ASP A 196 -3.81 -8.81 16.35
C ASP A 196 -4.95 -8.67 15.32
N PHE A 197 -4.94 -9.56 14.33
CA PHE A 197 -5.90 -9.51 13.24
C PHE A 197 -7.33 -9.83 13.68
N GLU A 198 -7.51 -10.64 14.74
CA GLU A 198 -8.84 -10.92 15.27
C GLU A 198 -9.45 -9.68 15.94
N ALA A 199 -8.64 -8.85 16.59
CA ALA A 199 -9.10 -7.56 17.12
C ALA A 199 -9.59 -6.63 15.99
N VAL A 200 -8.82 -6.52 14.89
CA VAL A 200 -9.19 -5.71 13.71
C VAL A 200 -10.49 -6.21 13.09
N LYS A 201 -10.62 -7.52 12.88
CA LYS A 201 -11.83 -8.15 12.37
C LYS A 201 -13.04 -7.85 13.24
N ASN A 202 -12.92 -8.05 14.56
CA ASN A 202 -13.99 -7.80 15.50
C ASN A 202 -14.44 -6.33 15.49
N GLU A 203 -13.50 -5.39 15.38
CA GLU A 203 -13.83 -3.96 15.29
C GLU A 203 -14.60 -3.65 14.01
N LEU A 204 -14.15 -4.13 12.85
CA LEU A 204 -14.84 -3.92 11.57
C LEU A 204 -16.23 -4.58 11.54
N GLN A 205 -16.38 -5.74 12.18
CA GLN A 205 -17.66 -6.44 12.30
C GLN A 205 -18.65 -5.77 13.27
N LYS A 206 -18.18 -4.93 14.20
CA LYS A 206 -19.04 -4.20 15.15
C LYS A 206 -19.34 -2.77 14.71
N ASN A 207 -18.43 -2.18 13.94
CA ASN A 207 -18.48 -0.77 13.55
C ASN A 207 -18.84 -0.62 12.06
N GLN A 208 -20.10 -0.28 11.79
CA GLN A 208 -20.62 -0.12 10.42
C GLN A 208 -19.84 0.92 9.62
N THR A 209 -19.49 2.07 10.19
CA THR A 209 -18.75 3.12 9.50
C THR A 209 -17.37 2.64 9.08
N LYS A 210 -16.61 2.03 10.01
CA LYS A 210 -15.28 1.49 9.70
C LYS A 210 -15.35 0.37 8.66
N ARG A 211 -16.41 -0.44 8.69
CA ARG A 211 -16.65 -1.48 7.67
C ARG A 211 -16.84 -0.87 6.28
N TRP A 212 -17.66 0.16 6.14
CA TRP A 212 -17.85 0.83 4.84
C TRP A 212 -16.58 1.52 4.35
N GLN A 213 -15.80 2.10 5.24
CA GLN A 213 -14.48 2.64 4.93
C GLN A 213 -13.53 1.53 4.43
N ALA A 214 -13.52 0.37 5.10
CA ALA A 214 -12.77 -0.81 4.67
C ALA A 214 -13.15 -1.28 3.27
N ILE A 215 -14.44 -1.39 2.98
CA ILE A 215 -14.95 -1.70 1.64
C ILE A 215 -14.48 -0.66 0.62
N GLY A 216 -14.54 0.62 1.00
CA GLY A 216 -14.08 1.74 0.19
C GLY A 216 -12.58 1.69 -0.14
N MET A 217 -11.75 1.19 0.77
CA MET A 217 -10.31 1.02 0.54
C MET A 217 -9.99 -0.25 -0.27
N LEU A 218 -10.74 -1.33 -0.08
CA LEU A 218 -10.59 -2.57 -0.86
C LEU A 218 -10.90 -2.39 -2.35
N LYS A 219 -11.69 -1.37 -2.72
CA LYS A 219 -11.92 -1.04 -4.14
C LYS A 219 -10.62 -0.87 -4.93
N HIS A 220 -9.57 -0.33 -4.30
CA HIS A 220 -8.26 -0.13 -4.93
C HIS A 220 -7.59 -1.45 -5.30
N VAL A 221 -7.77 -2.49 -4.47
CA VAL A 221 -7.27 -3.85 -4.74
C VAL A 221 -8.03 -4.48 -5.92
N PHE A 222 -9.36 -4.37 -5.90
CA PHE A 222 -10.21 -4.98 -6.94
C PHE A 222 -10.14 -4.26 -8.29
N SER A 223 -9.92 -2.94 -8.30
CA SER A 223 -9.79 -2.16 -9.53
C SER A 223 -8.43 -2.29 -10.20
N SER A 224 -7.40 -2.77 -9.48
CA SER A 224 -6.05 -2.91 -10.02
C SER A 224 -6.01 -4.04 -11.06
N VAL A 225 -5.59 -3.73 -12.29
CA VAL A 225 -5.50 -4.72 -13.38
C VAL A 225 -4.31 -5.65 -13.17
N ASP A 226 -3.17 -5.09 -12.77
CA ASP A 226 -1.86 -5.75 -12.71
C ASP A 226 -1.66 -6.61 -11.46
N LEU A 227 -2.55 -6.47 -10.47
CA LEU A 227 -2.48 -7.27 -9.24
C LEU A 227 -2.85 -8.74 -9.49
N SER A 228 -2.06 -9.65 -8.91
CA SER A 228 -2.27 -11.09 -9.00
C SER A 228 -3.67 -11.52 -8.52
N TRP A 229 -4.18 -12.59 -9.13
CA TRP A 229 -5.49 -13.14 -8.74
C TRP A 229 -5.49 -13.68 -7.31
N GLU A 230 -4.38 -14.27 -6.87
CA GLU A 230 -4.22 -14.80 -5.51
C GLU A 230 -4.50 -13.72 -4.44
N LEU A 231 -3.92 -12.53 -4.59
CA LEU A 231 -4.16 -11.43 -3.65
C LEU A 231 -5.60 -10.93 -3.70
N LYS A 232 -6.24 -10.96 -4.87
CA LYS A 232 -7.67 -10.61 -5.00
C LYS A 232 -8.57 -11.63 -4.31
N VAL A 233 -8.24 -12.92 -4.34
CA VAL A 233 -8.98 -13.96 -3.61
C VAL A 233 -8.88 -13.72 -2.10
N HIS A 234 -7.68 -13.49 -1.57
CA HIS A 234 -7.54 -13.15 -0.15
C HIS A 234 -8.26 -11.86 0.25
N ALA A 235 -8.31 -10.88 -0.63
CA ALA A 235 -9.11 -9.67 -0.41
C ALA A 235 -10.62 -9.94 -0.40
N LEU A 236 -11.12 -10.88 -1.22
CA LEU A 236 -12.51 -11.32 -1.18
C LEU A 236 -12.81 -12.08 0.11
N ASP A 237 -11.93 -12.98 0.53
CA ASP A 237 -12.10 -13.73 1.78
C ASP A 237 -12.14 -12.78 2.99
N PHE A 238 -11.24 -11.80 3.04
CA PHE A 238 -11.25 -10.75 4.05
C PHE A 238 -12.55 -9.93 4.01
N LEU A 239 -13.04 -9.56 2.81
CA LEU A 239 -14.31 -8.85 2.65
C LEU A 239 -15.49 -9.66 3.21
N LEU A 240 -15.58 -10.95 2.91
CA LEU A 240 -16.62 -11.82 3.45
C LEU A 240 -16.53 -11.90 4.98
N CYS A 241 -15.32 -12.04 5.51
CA CYS A 241 -15.04 -12.10 6.93
C CYS A 241 -15.56 -10.87 7.68
N ILE A 242 -15.34 -9.64 7.18
CA ILE A 242 -15.83 -8.42 7.85
C ILE A 242 -17.35 -8.20 7.66
N MET A 243 -17.96 -8.89 6.70
CA MET A 243 -19.40 -8.81 6.41
C MET A 243 -20.26 -9.77 7.26
N ASP A 244 -19.70 -10.83 7.81
CA ASP A 244 -20.45 -11.78 8.65
C ASP A 244 -21.07 -11.13 9.90
N GLY A 245 -20.51 -10.01 10.37
CA GLY A 245 -21.10 -9.19 11.45
C GLY A 245 -22.41 -8.47 11.08
N CYS A 246 -22.87 -8.53 9.83
CA CYS A 246 -24.14 -7.92 9.39
C CYS A 246 -25.40 -8.58 9.96
N MET A 247 -25.31 -9.79 10.51
CA MET A 247 -26.50 -10.58 10.87
C MET A 247 -27.19 -10.17 12.18
N HIS A 248 -26.58 -9.29 12.99
CA HIS A 248 -27.07 -8.98 14.34
C HIS A 248 -27.30 -7.50 14.67
N GLN A 249 -26.94 -6.56 13.80
CA GLN A 249 -27.22 -5.15 14.02
C GLN A 249 -28.52 -4.77 13.33
N GLU A 250 -29.62 -4.78 14.10
CA GLU A 250 -30.86 -4.12 13.74
C GLU A 250 -30.57 -2.67 13.33
N ILE A 251 -31.19 -2.30 12.22
CA ILE A 251 -31.14 -1.01 11.54
C ILE A 251 -31.51 0.09 12.54
N GLN A 252 -30.52 0.78 13.10
CA GLN A 252 -30.73 2.12 13.61
C GLN A 252 -30.19 3.12 12.59
N ASN A 253 -31.16 3.74 11.91
CA ASN A 253 -31.01 4.84 10.97
C ASN A 253 -30.04 5.90 11.50
N ASP A 254 -29.03 6.22 10.70
CA ASP A 254 -28.87 7.59 10.23
C ASP A 254 -28.35 7.57 8.79
N THR A 255 -29.05 8.32 7.95
CA THR A 255 -28.90 8.41 6.51
C THR A 255 -27.54 8.96 6.11
N MET A 256 -26.57 8.08 5.84
CA MET A 256 -25.47 8.38 4.92
C MET A 256 -25.72 7.66 3.60
N ASP A 257 -25.75 8.43 2.51
CA ASP A 257 -26.01 7.93 1.16
C ASP A 257 -24.74 7.27 0.58
N TYR A 258 -24.55 5.99 0.91
CA TYR A 258 -23.41 5.17 0.44
C TYR A 258 -23.62 4.58 -0.97
N SER A 259 -24.57 5.13 -1.75
CA SER A 259 -24.95 4.64 -3.09
C SER A 259 -23.84 4.66 -4.13
N THR A 260 -22.72 5.34 -3.87
CA THR A 260 -21.55 5.43 -4.77
C THR A 260 -20.57 4.26 -4.67
N TYR A 261 -20.49 3.54 -3.54
CA TYR A 261 -19.47 2.50 -3.34
C TYR A 261 -19.88 1.14 -3.92
N VAL A 262 -21.15 0.78 -3.77
CA VAL A 262 -21.69 -0.54 -4.17
C VAL A 262 -21.67 -0.75 -5.70
N PRO A 263 -22.10 0.22 -6.53
CA PRO A 263 -22.11 0.03 -7.98
C PRO A 263 -20.70 -0.15 -8.55
N THR A 264 -19.72 0.63 -8.09
CA THR A 264 -18.33 0.57 -8.60
C THR A 264 -17.63 -0.73 -8.23
N LEU A 265 -17.88 -1.28 -7.04
CA LEU A 265 -17.35 -2.59 -6.65
C LEU A 265 -17.98 -3.71 -7.50
N CYS A 266 -19.31 -3.67 -7.67
CA CYS A 266 -20.03 -4.64 -8.49
C CYS A 266 -19.63 -4.58 -9.97
N THR A 267 -19.45 -3.39 -10.56
CA THR A 267 -19.02 -3.27 -11.95
C THR A 267 -17.58 -3.73 -12.15
N SER A 268 -16.66 -3.38 -11.23
CA SER A 268 -15.26 -3.85 -11.28
C SER A 268 -15.17 -5.38 -11.21
N LEU A 269 -16.10 -6.03 -10.48
CA LEU A 269 -16.18 -7.49 -10.36
C LEU A 269 -16.97 -8.15 -11.51
N GLN A 270 -17.87 -7.42 -12.18
CA GLN A 270 -18.64 -7.90 -13.34
C GLN A 270 -17.85 -7.88 -14.65
N VAL A 271 -16.91 -6.94 -14.83
CA VAL A 271 -16.13 -6.79 -16.08
C VAL A 271 -15.21 -7.99 -16.34
N LYS A 272 -14.93 -8.83 -15.34
CA LYS A 272 -14.20 -10.10 -15.51
C LYS A 272 -15.09 -11.30 -15.15
N ARG A 273 -16.06 -11.62 -16.02
CA ARG A 273 -16.93 -12.81 -15.91
C ARG A 273 -16.56 -13.88 -16.94
N CYS A 274 -15.98 -14.98 -16.47
CA CYS A 274 -16.38 -16.33 -16.82
C CYS A 274 -15.95 -17.25 -15.67
N ASN A 275 -16.93 -17.86 -14.97
CA ASN A 275 -16.84 -18.82 -13.84
C ASN A 275 -17.37 -18.35 -12.46
N ILE A 276 -17.63 -17.06 -12.22
CA ILE A 276 -18.24 -16.58 -10.97
C ILE A 276 -19.71 -16.19 -11.18
N LEU A 277 -20.56 -17.14 -11.60
CA LEU A 277 -22.00 -16.89 -11.70
C LEU A 277 -22.77 -17.32 -10.44
N GLY A 278 -22.36 -18.40 -9.78
CA GLY A 278 -23.13 -18.98 -8.66
C GLY A 278 -23.12 -18.16 -7.37
N SER A 279 -21.94 -17.74 -6.90
CA SER A 279 -21.82 -17.04 -5.60
C SER A 279 -22.15 -15.55 -5.66
N PHE A 280 -22.05 -14.95 -6.86
CA PHE A 280 -22.25 -13.52 -7.06
C PHE A 280 -23.71 -13.11 -7.28
N GLU A 281 -24.53 -13.99 -7.88
CA GLU A 281 -25.98 -13.75 -7.90
C GLU A 281 -26.57 -13.78 -6.49
N LEU A 282 -26.07 -14.66 -5.61
CA LEU A 282 -26.45 -14.67 -4.19
C LEU A 282 -26.02 -13.38 -3.46
N PHE A 283 -24.83 -12.83 -3.78
CA PHE A 283 -24.36 -11.56 -3.21
C PHE A 283 -25.22 -10.37 -3.70
N TYR A 284 -25.52 -10.30 -5.00
CA TYR A 284 -26.34 -9.24 -5.58
C TYR A 284 -27.82 -9.36 -5.17
N LEU A 285 -28.39 -10.56 -5.08
CA LEU A 285 -29.75 -10.77 -4.54
C LEU A 285 -29.83 -10.43 -3.05
N ARG A 286 -28.83 -10.77 -2.24
CA ARG A 286 -28.82 -10.40 -0.80
C ARG A 286 -28.69 -8.90 -0.56
N LEU A 287 -27.91 -8.19 -1.37
CA LEU A 287 -27.84 -6.72 -1.35
C LEU A 287 -29.11 -6.04 -1.87
N LYS A 288 -29.85 -6.69 -2.77
CA LYS A 288 -31.13 -6.15 -3.27
C LYS A 288 -32.27 -6.40 -2.29
N LEU A 289 -32.29 -7.54 -1.59
CA LEU A 289 -33.28 -7.88 -0.56
C LEU A 289 -33.18 -6.99 0.68
N THR A 290 -31.99 -6.50 1.03
CA THR A 290 -31.78 -5.53 2.12
C THR A 290 -32.20 -4.09 1.78
N ARG A 291 -32.63 -3.83 0.54
CA ARG A 291 -33.18 -2.53 0.08
C ARG A 291 -34.70 -2.50 -0.04
N THR A 292 -35.40 -3.62 0.19
CA THR A 292 -36.86 -3.75 0.00
C THR A 292 -37.59 -4.31 1.22
N VAL A 293 -37.12 -4.00 2.43
CA VAL A 293 -37.92 -4.05 3.67
C VAL A 293 -37.61 -2.80 4.48
#